data_AF-A0A5C2M510-F1
#
_entry.id   AF-A0A5C2M510-F1
#
_cell.length_a   1.000
_cell.length_b   1.000
_cell.length_c   1.000
_cell.angle_alpha   90.00
_cell.angle_beta   90.00
_cell.angle_gamma   90.00
#
_symmetry.space_group_name_H-M   'P 1'
#
loop_
_entity.id
_entity.type
_entity.pdbx_description
1 polymer ?
#
loop_
_entity_poly.entity_id
_entity_poly.type
_entity_poly.pdbx_seq_one_letter_code
_entity_poly.pdbx_strand_id
1 'polypeptide(L)'
;MTIEPINFMAIMVRRVQLTDEDKSLLAEAAPWGKEIAPQMADIFYDYLGRDEEMNAILNATEGRIHRLHQTFIDWFHEMFTGMDGWGKAYAERRWKIGLVHVRIGIGPQHVVPAMAIVVNAVRQKLREANKSEALSDALGKICMIDLAFIEQAYFEVSSQAVLKETGWTQALFQRLIATGAAAM
;
A
#
# COMPACT_ATOMS: atom_id res chain seq x y z
N MET A 1 -4.60 21.34 2.39
CA MET A 1 -5.64 20.81 1.48
C MET A 1 -5.52 19.30 1.51
N THR A 2 -6.65 18.60 1.61
CA THR A 2 -6.67 17.14 1.48
C THR A 2 -6.28 16.76 0.05
N ILE A 3 -5.44 15.76 -0.15
CA ILE A 3 -5.14 15.29 -1.50
C ILE A 3 -6.41 14.71 -2.12
N GLU A 4 -6.57 14.96 -3.41
CA GLU A 4 -7.52 14.20 -4.23
C GLU A 4 -6.82 12.88 -4.64
N PRO A 5 -7.31 11.70 -4.23
CA PRO A 5 -6.62 10.43 -4.45
C PRO A 5 -6.27 10.17 -5.92
N ILE A 6 -7.17 10.55 -6.84
CA ILE A 6 -6.92 10.39 -8.29
C ILE A 6 -5.78 11.26 -8.81
N ASN A 7 -5.61 12.47 -8.26
CA ASN A 7 -4.49 13.34 -8.62
C ASN A 7 -3.18 12.75 -8.09
N PHE A 8 -3.18 12.21 -6.87
CA PHE A 8 -2.02 11.52 -6.32
C PHE A 8 -1.66 10.28 -7.14
N MET A 9 -2.65 9.48 -7.55
CA MET A 9 -2.47 8.33 -8.44
C MET A 9 -1.77 8.73 -9.74
N ALA A 10 -2.25 9.79 -10.41
CA ALA A 10 -1.64 10.28 -11.65
C ALA A 10 -0.17 10.71 -11.46
N ILE A 11 0.16 11.35 -10.32
CA ILE A 11 1.54 11.73 -9.99
C ILE A 11 2.40 10.47 -9.78
N MET A 12 1.89 9.47 -9.05
CA MET A 12 2.62 8.23 -8.78
C MET A 12 2.86 7.44 -10.06
N VAL A 13 1.83 7.21 -10.87
CA VAL A 13 1.92 6.54 -12.18
C VAL A 13 3.03 7.15 -13.04
N ARG A 14 3.08 8.50 -13.11
CA ARG A 14 4.14 9.20 -13.85
C ARG A 14 5.53 8.99 -13.23
N ARG A 15 5.65 9.03 -11.90
CA ARG A 15 6.94 8.90 -11.20
C ARG A 15 7.53 7.49 -11.31
N VAL A 16 6.70 6.45 -11.17
CA VAL A 16 7.13 5.06 -11.28
C VAL A 16 7.11 4.52 -12.70
N GLN A 17 6.64 5.34 -13.66
CA GLN A 17 6.52 4.98 -15.07
C GLN A 17 5.67 3.72 -15.29
N LEU A 18 4.48 3.67 -14.69
CA LEU A 18 3.50 2.60 -14.94
C LEU A 18 2.81 2.87 -16.28
N THR A 19 3.19 2.13 -17.31
CA THR A 19 2.71 2.33 -18.69
C THR A 19 1.41 1.57 -18.95
N ASP A 20 0.80 1.78 -20.11
CA ASP A 20 -0.39 1.03 -20.50
C ASP A 20 -0.05 -0.44 -20.87
N GLU A 21 1.17 -0.71 -21.30
CA GLU A 21 1.70 -2.07 -21.45
C GLU A 21 1.83 -2.77 -20.09
N ASP A 22 2.35 -2.09 -19.06
CA ASP A 22 2.41 -2.65 -17.70
C ASP A 22 1.01 -3.03 -17.19
N LYS A 23 0.03 -2.13 -17.36
CA LYS A 23 -1.36 -2.37 -16.99
C LYS A 23 -1.98 -3.54 -17.76
N SER A 24 -1.66 -3.66 -19.04
CA SER A 24 -2.13 -4.77 -19.87
C SER A 24 -1.55 -6.11 -19.40
N LEU A 25 -0.24 -6.15 -19.10
CA LEU A 25 0.41 -7.33 -18.53
C LEU A 25 -0.20 -7.75 -17.19
N LEU A 26 -0.49 -6.78 -16.32
CA LEU A 26 -1.16 -7.01 -15.04
C LEU A 26 -2.57 -7.60 -15.24
N ALA A 27 -3.36 -7.01 -16.14
CA ALA A 27 -4.72 -7.46 -16.43
C ALA A 27 -4.75 -8.87 -17.04
N GLU A 28 -3.85 -9.18 -17.97
CA GLU A 28 -3.70 -10.51 -18.56
C GLU A 28 -3.29 -11.56 -17.51
N ALA A 29 -2.48 -11.16 -16.53
CA ALA A 29 -2.07 -12.02 -15.42
C ALA A 29 -3.09 -12.13 -14.29
N ALA A 30 -4.24 -11.43 -14.34
CA ALA A 30 -5.22 -11.42 -13.26
C ALA A 30 -5.74 -12.82 -12.84
N PRO A 31 -6.02 -13.77 -13.74
CA PRO A 31 -6.40 -15.13 -13.34
C PRO A 31 -5.32 -15.83 -12.50
N TRP A 32 -4.05 -15.65 -12.87
CA TRP A 32 -2.91 -16.18 -12.13
C TRP A 32 -2.72 -15.45 -10.79
N GLY A 33 -2.86 -14.12 -10.78
CA GLY A 33 -2.84 -13.32 -9.55
C GLY A 33 -3.91 -13.77 -8.56
N LYS A 34 -5.12 -14.08 -9.04
CA LYS A 34 -6.21 -14.63 -8.23
C LYS A 34 -5.89 -16.02 -7.67
N GLU A 35 -5.27 -16.87 -8.46
CA GLU A 35 -4.88 -18.23 -8.04
C GLU A 35 -3.89 -18.20 -6.88
N ILE A 36 -2.87 -17.33 -6.93
CA ILE A 36 -1.83 -17.27 -5.89
C ILE A 36 -2.21 -16.42 -4.68
N ALA A 37 -3.26 -15.60 -4.76
CA ALA A 37 -3.63 -14.63 -3.72
C ALA A 37 -3.80 -15.25 -2.31
N PRO A 38 -4.42 -16.43 -2.13
CA PRO A 38 -4.51 -17.07 -0.81
C PRO A 38 -3.13 -17.38 -0.21
N GLN A 39 -2.23 -17.97 -0.99
CA GLN A 39 -0.87 -18.28 -0.54
C GLN A 39 -0.08 -17.01 -0.21
N MET A 40 -0.30 -15.93 -0.97
CA MET A 40 0.32 -14.64 -0.67
C MET A 40 -0.19 -14.05 0.65
N ALA A 41 -1.47 -14.25 0.96
CA ALA A 41 -2.05 -13.85 2.24
C ALA A 41 -1.42 -14.63 3.39
N ASP A 42 -1.29 -15.95 3.26
CA ASP A 42 -0.66 -16.80 4.27
C ASP A 42 0.78 -16.31 4.57
N ILE A 43 1.59 -16.08 3.54
CA ILE A 43 2.96 -15.57 3.68
C ILE A 43 2.98 -14.22 4.43
N PHE A 44 2.05 -13.33 4.11
CA PHE A 44 1.97 -12.01 4.72
C PHE A 44 1.59 -12.07 6.20
N TYR A 45 0.56 -12.83 6.56
CA TYR A 45 0.12 -12.94 7.96
C TYR A 45 1.04 -13.83 8.80
N ASP A 46 1.71 -14.83 8.22
CA ASP A 46 2.77 -15.59 8.88
C ASP A 46 3.97 -14.71 9.22
N TYR A 47 4.29 -13.73 8.37
CA TYR A 47 5.33 -12.75 8.66
C TYR A 47 4.90 -11.82 9.80
N LEU A 48 3.72 -11.20 9.69
CA LEU A 48 3.21 -10.28 10.70
C LEU A 48 3.00 -10.95 12.07
N GLY A 49 2.57 -12.21 12.10
CA GLY A 49 2.34 -12.96 13.34
C GLY A 49 3.59 -13.26 14.16
N ARG A 50 4.80 -13.08 13.58
CA ARG A 50 6.08 -13.26 14.29
C ARG A 50 6.50 -12.02 15.07
N ASP A 51 5.94 -10.86 14.74
CA ASP A 51 6.16 -9.63 15.47
C ASP A 51 5.12 -9.49 16.58
N GLU A 52 5.57 -9.23 17.81
CA GLU A 52 4.69 -9.20 18.99
C GLU A 52 3.61 -8.10 18.89
N GLU A 53 4.00 -6.91 18.43
CA GLU A 53 3.09 -5.77 18.28
C GLU A 53 2.03 -6.06 17.22
N MET A 54 2.45 -6.56 16.05
CA MET A 54 1.52 -6.90 14.97
C MET A 54 0.62 -8.08 15.34
N ASN A 55 1.17 -9.11 15.98
CA ASN A 55 0.38 -10.27 16.42
C ASN A 55 -0.71 -9.87 17.43
N ALA A 56 -0.43 -8.94 18.34
CA ALA A 56 -1.43 -8.39 19.25
C ALA A 56 -2.56 -7.68 18.48
N ILE A 57 -2.23 -6.89 17.45
CA ILE A 57 -3.23 -6.21 16.61
C ILE A 57 -4.08 -7.22 15.82
N LEU A 58 -3.45 -8.23 15.22
CA LEU A 58 -4.13 -9.26 14.42
C LEU A 58 -5.16 -10.04 15.24
N ASN A 59 -4.86 -10.31 16.51
CA ASN A 59 -5.67 -11.12 17.41
C ASN A 59 -6.51 -10.30 18.41
N ALA A 60 -6.54 -8.97 18.29
CA ALA A 60 -7.29 -8.09 19.19
C ALA A 60 -8.82 -8.33 19.17
N THR A 61 -9.35 -9.04 18.17
CA THR A 61 -10.78 -9.35 18.08
C THR A 61 -10.99 -10.70 17.42
N GLU A 62 -11.93 -11.50 17.94
CA GLU A 62 -12.25 -12.81 17.37
C GLU A 62 -12.65 -12.71 15.89
N GLY A 63 -12.13 -13.65 15.09
CA GLY A 63 -12.34 -13.71 13.65
C GLY A 63 -11.71 -12.56 12.85
N ARG A 64 -10.96 -11.65 13.47
CA ARG A 64 -10.30 -10.54 12.76
C ARG A 64 -9.30 -11.06 11.73
N ILE A 65 -8.45 -12.01 12.09
CA ILE A 65 -7.44 -12.59 11.19
C ILE A 65 -8.06 -13.19 9.92
N HIS A 66 -9.19 -13.89 10.02
CA HIS A 66 -9.87 -14.45 8.84
C HIS A 66 -10.43 -13.36 7.91
N ARG A 67 -11.02 -12.29 8.47
CA ARG A 67 -11.49 -11.14 7.69
C ARG A 67 -10.31 -10.39 7.03
N LEU A 68 -9.20 -10.29 7.74
CA LEU A 68 -7.97 -9.68 7.26
C LEU A 68 -7.37 -10.48 6.09
N HIS A 69 -7.30 -11.82 6.19
CA HIS A 69 -6.91 -12.69 5.06
C HIS A 69 -7.73 -12.39 3.80
N GLN A 70 -9.06 -12.36 3.91
CA GLN A 70 -9.91 -12.05 2.76
C GLN A 70 -9.64 -10.65 2.20
N THR A 71 -9.45 -9.67 3.08
CA THR A 71 -9.16 -8.29 2.66
C THR A 71 -7.83 -8.19 1.91
N PHE A 72 -6.82 -8.94 2.34
CA PHE A 72 -5.54 -9.03 1.64
C PHE A 72 -5.69 -9.69 0.28
N ILE A 73 -6.42 -10.82 0.20
CA ILE A 73 -6.68 -11.52 -1.07
C ILE A 73 -7.33 -10.56 -2.08
N ASP A 74 -8.32 -9.80 -1.64
CA ASP A 74 -9.00 -8.80 -2.48
C ASP A 74 -8.02 -7.69 -2.90
N TRP A 75 -7.29 -7.10 -1.95
CA TRP A 75 -6.29 -6.05 -2.24
C TRP A 75 -5.25 -6.53 -3.26
N PHE A 76 -4.73 -7.74 -3.07
CA PHE A 76 -3.70 -8.34 -3.89
C PHE A 76 -4.20 -8.55 -5.32
N HIS A 77 -5.38 -9.15 -5.47
CA HIS A 77 -5.98 -9.38 -6.79
C HIS A 77 -6.34 -8.07 -7.50
N GLU A 78 -6.74 -7.03 -6.78
CA GLU A 78 -7.00 -5.71 -7.34
C GLU A 78 -5.76 -5.05 -7.95
N MET A 79 -4.54 -5.38 -7.48
CA MET A 79 -3.32 -4.89 -8.14
C MET A 79 -3.21 -5.36 -9.60
N PHE A 80 -3.79 -6.52 -9.93
CA PHE A 80 -3.81 -7.06 -11.28
C PHE A 80 -4.94 -6.50 -12.13
N THR A 81 -6.13 -6.31 -11.54
CA THR A 81 -7.31 -5.89 -12.29
C THR A 81 -7.41 -4.37 -12.44
N GLY A 82 -6.78 -3.63 -11.53
CA GLY A 82 -6.90 -2.18 -11.45
C GLY A 82 -8.30 -1.67 -11.10
N MET A 83 -9.27 -2.57 -10.84
CA MET A 83 -10.71 -2.33 -10.63
C MET A 83 -11.43 -1.56 -11.75
N ASP A 84 -11.01 -0.33 -12.01
CA ASP A 84 -11.51 0.62 -12.99
C ASP A 84 -10.37 1.15 -13.88
N GLY A 85 -9.40 0.28 -14.20
CA GLY A 85 -8.23 0.65 -14.98
C GLY A 85 -7.24 1.52 -14.21
N TRP A 86 -7.05 1.25 -12.92
CA TRP A 86 -6.20 2.04 -12.01
C TRP A 86 -6.66 3.50 -11.90
N GLY A 87 -7.99 3.68 -11.95
CA GLY A 87 -8.67 4.96 -12.00
C GLY A 87 -9.06 5.49 -10.63
N LYS A 88 -10.20 6.17 -10.59
CA LYS A 88 -10.69 6.87 -9.40
C LYS A 88 -11.05 5.88 -8.29
N ALA A 89 -11.73 4.78 -8.60
CA ALA A 89 -12.15 3.79 -7.62
C ALA A 89 -10.94 3.08 -7.00
N TYR A 90 -9.94 2.72 -7.81
CA TYR A 90 -8.68 2.17 -7.31
C TYR A 90 -7.99 3.14 -6.34
N ALA A 91 -7.80 4.40 -6.76
CA ALA A 91 -7.14 5.42 -5.96
C ALA A 91 -7.87 5.69 -4.62
N GLU A 92 -9.20 5.80 -4.65
CA GLU A 92 -10.00 5.97 -3.43
C GLU A 92 -9.88 4.76 -2.49
N ARG A 93 -9.80 3.54 -3.03
CA ARG A 93 -9.62 2.33 -2.22
C ARG A 93 -8.24 2.30 -1.57
N ARG A 94 -7.18 2.65 -2.30
CA ARG A 94 -5.81 2.74 -1.74
C ARG A 94 -5.70 3.83 -0.68
N TRP A 95 -6.36 4.96 -0.88
CA TRP A 95 -6.46 6.00 0.15
C TRP A 95 -7.15 5.50 1.43
N LYS A 96 -8.31 4.83 1.30
CA LYS A 96 -9.02 4.23 2.44
C LYS A 96 -8.17 3.22 3.20
N ILE A 97 -7.40 2.39 2.49
CA ILE A 97 -6.45 1.44 3.08
C ILE A 97 -5.40 2.21 3.91
N GLY A 98 -4.80 3.27 3.37
CA GLY A 98 -3.86 4.12 4.11
C GLY A 98 -4.47 4.70 5.39
N LEU A 99 -5.67 5.29 5.31
CA LEU A 99 -6.36 5.84 6.49
C LEU A 99 -6.64 4.79 7.58
N VAL A 100 -6.93 3.54 7.19
CA VAL A 100 -7.14 2.45 8.15
C VAL A 100 -5.85 2.16 8.90
N HIS A 101 -4.70 2.07 8.21
CA HIS A 101 -3.40 1.84 8.86
C HIS A 101 -3.06 2.95 9.86
N VAL A 102 -3.26 4.22 9.48
CA VAL A 102 -3.06 5.36 10.38
C VAL A 102 -3.95 5.25 11.61
N ARG A 103 -5.24 4.95 11.44
CA ARG A 103 -6.21 4.86 12.54
C ARG A 103 -5.86 3.78 13.56
N ILE A 104 -5.31 2.65 13.11
CA ILE A 104 -4.94 1.53 13.98
C ILE A 104 -3.50 1.63 14.51
N GLY A 105 -2.74 2.65 14.09
CA GLY A 105 -1.39 2.91 14.59
C GLY A 105 -0.27 2.09 13.96
N ILE A 106 -0.48 1.43 12.81
CA ILE A 106 0.57 0.63 12.14
C ILE A 106 1.55 1.51 11.37
N GLY A 107 2.58 1.99 12.07
CA GLY A 107 3.53 2.95 11.50
C GLY A 107 4.33 2.44 10.28
N PRO A 108 5.00 3.36 9.55
CA PRO A 108 5.84 3.05 8.37
C PRO A 108 6.87 1.93 8.60
N GLN A 109 7.40 1.81 9.82
CA GLN A 109 8.37 0.76 10.19
C GLN A 109 7.81 -0.67 10.06
N HIS A 110 6.48 -0.83 10.07
CA HIS A 110 5.81 -2.11 9.87
C HIS A 110 5.37 -2.28 8.41
N VAL A 111 4.82 -1.23 7.81
CA VAL A 111 4.28 -1.27 6.45
C VAL A 111 5.37 -1.49 5.41
N VAL A 112 6.51 -0.80 5.51
CA VAL A 112 7.59 -0.87 4.51
C VAL A 112 8.19 -2.29 4.43
N PRO A 113 8.59 -2.93 5.55
CA PRO A 113 9.03 -4.34 5.50
C PRO A 113 7.95 -5.30 5.04
N ALA A 114 6.69 -5.12 5.46
CA ALA A 114 5.59 -5.98 5.04
C ALA A 114 5.37 -5.93 3.52
N MET A 115 5.46 -4.75 2.91
CA MET A 115 5.42 -4.61 1.44
C MET A 115 6.61 -5.32 0.77
N ALA A 116 7.81 -5.23 1.35
CA ALA A 116 8.99 -5.93 0.83
C ALA A 116 8.80 -7.46 0.83
N ILE A 117 8.16 -8.02 1.87
CA ILE A 117 7.80 -9.43 1.94
C ILE A 117 6.87 -9.81 0.78
N VAL A 118 5.82 -9.02 0.52
CA VAL A 118 4.91 -9.26 -0.61
C VAL A 118 5.64 -9.24 -1.94
N VAL A 119 6.47 -8.21 -2.20
CA VAL A 119 7.23 -8.08 -3.44
C VAL A 119 8.18 -9.27 -3.65
N ASN A 120 8.91 -9.68 -2.61
CA ASN A 120 9.85 -10.79 -2.69
C ASN A 120 9.14 -12.12 -2.94
N ALA A 121 8.04 -12.37 -2.22
CA ALA A 121 7.23 -13.58 -2.40
C ALA A 121 6.60 -13.65 -3.80
N VAL A 122 6.05 -12.54 -4.32
CA VAL A 122 5.55 -12.46 -5.69
C VAL A 122 6.66 -12.74 -6.70
N ARG A 123 7.84 -12.13 -6.55
CA ARG A 123 8.98 -12.38 -7.45
C ARG A 123 9.38 -13.86 -7.47
N GLN A 124 9.34 -14.52 -6.33
CA GLN A 124 9.58 -15.96 -6.27
C GLN A 124 8.49 -16.75 -7.02
N LYS A 125 7.21 -16.43 -6.80
CA LYS A 125 6.08 -17.08 -7.49
C LYS A 125 6.12 -16.88 -9.00
N LEU A 126 6.52 -15.70 -9.46
CA LEU A 126 6.72 -15.41 -10.88
C LEU A 126 7.80 -16.30 -11.50
N ARG A 127 8.95 -16.45 -10.82
CA ARG A 127 10.03 -17.35 -11.27
C ARG A 127 9.58 -18.81 -11.33
N GLU A 128 8.89 -19.28 -10.29
CA GLU A 128 8.35 -20.65 -10.22
C GLU A 128 7.37 -20.93 -11.37
N ALA A 129 6.55 -19.93 -11.74
CA ALA A 129 5.58 -20.02 -12.82
C ALA A 129 6.14 -19.64 -14.20
N ASN A 130 7.45 -19.42 -14.34
CA ASN A 130 8.12 -18.97 -15.57
C ASN A 130 7.44 -17.74 -16.22
N LYS A 131 6.99 -16.78 -15.41
CA LYS A 131 6.39 -15.52 -15.88
C LYS A 131 7.48 -14.55 -16.33
N SER A 132 7.09 -13.57 -17.15
CA SER A 132 8.04 -12.60 -17.71
C SER A 132 8.59 -11.65 -16.65
N GLU A 133 9.84 -11.21 -16.84
CA GLU A 133 10.44 -10.14 -16.02
C GLU A 133 9.64 -8.83 -16.13
N ALA A 134 9.05 -8.55 -17.30
CA ALA A 134 8.19 -7.38 -17.49
C ALA A 134 6.96 -7.38 -16.55
N LEU A 135 6.34 -8.54 -16.30
CA LEU A 135 5.26 -8.66 -15.31
C LEU A 135 5.79 -8.46 -13.88
N SER A 136 6.99 -8.97 -13.57
CA SER A 136 7.65 -8.73 -12.29
C SER A 136 7.88 -7.24 -12.04
N ASP A 137 8.34 -6.51 -13.05
CA ASP A 137 8.58 -5.07 -12.96
C ASP A 137 7.27 -4.28 -12.83
N ALA A 138 6.23 -4.63 -13.60
CA ALA A 138 4.91 -4.02 -13.48
C ALA A 138 4.31 -4.21 -12.08
N LEU A 139 4.44 -5.42 -11.50
CA LEU A 139 4.02 -5.71 -10.12
C LEU A 139 4.82 -4.91 -9.10
N GLY A 140 6.13 -4.78 -9.30
CA GLY A 140 6.98 -3.92 -8.47
C GLY A 140 6.52 -2.46 -8.48
N LYS A 141 6.22 -1.91 -9.66
CA LYS A 141 5.73 -0.53 -9.81
C LYS A 141 4.42 -0.33 -9.05
N ILE A 142 3.41 -1.18 -9.24
CA ILE A 142 2.11 -1.00 -8.57
C ILE A 142 2.21 -1.18 -7.04
N CYS A 143 3.06 -2.09 -6.55
CA CYS A 143 3.34 -2.22 -5.12
C CYS A 143 3.91 -0.93 -4.52
N MET A 144 4.80 -0.24 -5.25
CA MET A 144 5.37 1.04 -4.80
C MET A 144 4.34 2.17 -4.82
N ILE A 145 3.41 2.18 -5.78
CA ILE A 145 2.28 3.12 -5.77
C ILE A 145 1.41 2.87 -4.53
N ASP A 146 1.03 1.62 -4.26
CA ASP A 146 0.19 1.25 -3.12
C ASP A 146 0.86 1.61 -1.78
N LEU A 147 2.18 1.38 -1.65
CA LEU A 147 2.96 1.81 -0.49
C LEU A 147 2.95 3.34 -0.34
N ALA A 148 3.12 4.08 -1.44
CA ALA A 148 3.09 5.54 -1.41
C ALA A 148 1.74 6.10 -0.92
N PHE A 149 0.62 5.45 -1.21
CA PHE A 149 -0.69 5.84 -0.66
C PHE A 149 -0.75 5.71 0.87
N ILE A 150 -0.16 4.66 1.43
CA ILE A 150 -0.13 4.45 2.89
C ILE A 150 0.74 5.51 3.55
N GLU A 151 1.96 5.73 3.05
CA GLU A 151 2.87 6.76 3.56
C GLU A 151 2.29 8.18 3.46
N GLN A 152 1.64 8.48 2.33
CA GLN A 152 0.99 9.77 2.15
C GLN A 152 -0.17 9.97 3.12
N ALA A 153 -0.95 8.92 3.42
CA ALA A 153 -2.01 8.99 4.42
C ALA A 153 -1.44 9.31 5.81
N TYR A 154 -0.30 8.72 6.19
CA TYR A 154 0.39 9.02 7.44
C TYR A 154 0.78 10.49 7.55
N PHE A 155 1.48 11.00 6.53
CA PHE A 155 1.91 12.39 6.50
C PHE A 155 0.72 13.35 6.59
N GLU A 156 -0.34 13.06 5.83
CA GLU A 156 -1.47 13.95 5.70
C GLU A 156 -2.36 13.96 6.94
N VAL A 157 -2.71 12.80 7.48
CA VAL A 157 -3.54 12.72 8.68
C VAL A 157 -2.80 13.34 9.87
N SER A 158 -1.51 13.04 10.03
CA SER A 158 -0.71 13.58 11.14
C SER A 158 -0.56 15.10 11.04
N SER A 159 -0.25 15.62 9.85
CA SER A 159 -0.15 17.07 9.64
C SER A 159 -1.49 17.76 9.86
N GLN A 160 -2.60 17.23 9.31
CA GLN A 160 -3.93 17.82 9.49
C GLN A 160 -4.37 17.81 10.96
N ALA A 161 -4.09 16.74 11.70
CA ALA A 161 -4.37 16.67 13.13
C ALA A 161 -3.65 17.80 13.88
N VAL A 162 -2.34 17.98 13.67
CA VAL A 162 -1.57 19.06 14.31
C VAL A 162 -2.10 20.44 13.92
N LEU A 163 -2.37 20.69 12.64
CA LEU A 163 -2.88 21.97 12.18
C LEU A 163 -4.25 22.29 12.79
N LYS A 164 -5.14 21.30 12.91
CA LYS A 164 -6.46 21.45 13.49
C LYS A 164 -6.41 21.76 14.98
N GLU A 165 -5.58 21.03 15.73
CA GLU A 165 -5.47 21.19 17.18
C GLU A 165 -4.74 22.49 17.58
N THR A 166 -3.72 22.89 16.81
CA THR A 166 -2.89 24.07 17.15
C THR A 166 -3.34 25.37 16.48
N GLY A 167 -4.15 25.30 15.42
CA GLY A 167 -4.51 26.44 14.58
C GLY A 167 -3.36 26.98 13.73
N TRP A 168 -2.24 26.25 13.62
CA TRP A 168 -1.12 26.66 12.78
C TRP A 168 -1.48 26.71 11.30
N THR A 169 -0.81 27.59 10.57
CA THR A 169 -0.89 27.58 9.10
C THR A 169 -0.03 26.46 8.54
N GLN A 170 -0.42 25.91 7.39
CA GLN A 170 0.36 24.88 6.68
C GLN A 170 1.80 25.35 6.40
N ALA A 171 1.98 26.62 6.04
CA ALA A 171 3.30 27.20 5.78
C ALA A 171 4.19 27.25 7.04
N LEU A 172 3.61 27.54 8.22
CA LEU A 172 4.36 27.51 9.48
C LEU A 172 4.80 26.08 9.81
N PHE A 173 3.88 25.11 9.73
CA PHE A 173 4.17 23.71 10.01
C PHE A 173 5.31 23.17 9.13
N GLN A 174 5.30 23.47 7.82
CA GLN A 174 6.37 23.08 6.91
C GLN A 174 7.73 23.69 7.28
N ARG A 175 7.76 24.97 7.68
CA ARG A 175 9.00 25.60 8.16
C ARG A 175 9.51 24.95 9.44
N LEU A 176 8.62 24.63 10.38
CA LEU A 176 8.99 23.96 11.63
C LEU A 176 9.60 22.57 11.38
N ILE A 177 9.03 21.78 10.46
CA ILE A 177 9.64 20.51 10.04
C ILE A 177 11.03 20.73 9.47
N ALA A 178 11.18 21.67 8.53
CA ALA A 178 12.46 21.92 7.87
C ALA A 178 13.54 22.39 8.86
N THR A 179 13.20 23.34 9.74
CA THR A 179 14.13 23.84 10.77
C THR A 179 14.45 22.78 11.82
N GLY A 180 13.45 22.01 12.26
CA GLY A 180 13.66 20.90 13.20
C GLY A 180 14.58 19.82 12.62
N ALA A 181 14.37 19.44 11.36
CA ALA A 181 15.23 18.48 10.67
C ALA A 181 16.67 18.97 10.49
N ALA A 182 16.88 20.28 10.30
CA ALA A 182 18.22 20.86 10.21
C ALA A 182 18.96 20.93 11.57
N ALA A 183 18.25 20.74 12.68
CA ALA A 183 18.79 20.84 14.04
C ALA A 183 19.05 19.48 14.70
N MET A 184 18.65 18.37 14.07
CA MET A 184 18.95 17.00 14.50
C MET A 184 20.21 16.47 13.79
#